data_AF-A0A967AQM4-F1
#
_entry.id   AF-A0A967AQM4-F1
#
_cell.length_a   1.000
_cell.length_b   1.000
_cell.length_c   1.000
_cell.angle_alpha   90.00
_cell.angle_beta   90.00
_cell.angle_gamma   90.00
#
_symmetry.space_group_name_H-M   'P 1'
#
loop_
_entity.id
_entity.type
_entity.pdbx_description
1 polymer ?
#
loop_
_entity_poly.entity_id
_entity_poly.type
_entity_poly.pdbx_seq_one_letter_code
_entity_poly.pdbx_strand_id
1 'polypeptide(L)'
;MYTGRVQWNFLNDEPNPGYYTSGTYYGTAGDIFAIGASVQHQKDGAGNAAATSVSDFTGASVDVLLEKVLPNNMGVFTFNGEFKRHWANYGTGAFATSPATCFCTFNGHSWTVYGLYLIPNEIGIGRFQPYVRFTSIDPLYSAMRQEWETGVNYIIAGHNARISAFYRYGDLNTKGFFSNFGPNATGNKVDSFHVALQLQY
;
A
#
# COMPACT_ATOMS: atom_id res chain seq x y z
N MET A 1 9.92 -4.14 -20.61
CA MET A 1 9.59 -4.39 -19.19
C MET A 1 9.06 -5.81 -19.11
N TYR A 2 9.55 -6.59 -18.15
CA TYR A 2 9.06 -7.93 -17.84
C TYR A 2 8.41 -7.92 -16.47
N THR A 3 7.26 -8.58 -16.32
CA THR A 3 6.56 -8.69 -15.05
C THR A 3 5.91 -10.06 -14.94
N GLY A 4 5.88 -10.59 -13.72
CA GLY A 4 5.17 -11.81 -13.37
C GLY A 4 4.57 -11.68 -11.99
N ARG A 5 3.36 -12.20 -11.82
CA ARG A 5 2.69 -12.35 -10.52
C ARG A 5 2.13 -13.76 -10.43
N VAL A 6 2.28 -14.37 -9.26
CA VAL A 6 1.64 -15.62 -8.90
C VAL A 6 0.85 -15.34 -7.63
N GLN A 7 -0.36 -15.90 -7.56
CA GLN A 7 -1.20 -15.83 -6.38
C GLN A 7 -1.84 -17.18 -6.13
N TRP A 8 -1.93 -17.54 -4.86
CA TRP A 8 -2.56 -18.77 -4.41
C TRP A 8 -3.58 -18.47 -3.32
N ASN A 9 -4.82 -18.91 -3.53
CA ASN A 9 -5.90 -18.81 -2.56
C ASN A 9 -6.10 -20.19 -1.92
N PHE A 10 -5.98 -20.28 -0.60
CA PHE A 10 -6.04 -21.54 0.14
C PHE A 10 -7.45 -21.89 0.63
N LEU A 11 -8.31 -20.89 0.81
CA LEU A 11 -9.68 -21.05 1.31
C LEU A 11 -10.65 -20.80 0.16
N ASN A 12 -11.35 -19.66 0.17
CA ASN A 12 -12.19 -19.25 -0.95
C ASN A 12 -11.41 -18.39 -1.96
N ASP A 13 -11.92 -18.40 -3.19
CA ASP A 13 -11.41 -17.57 -4.27
C ASP A 13 -11.77 -16.09 -4.06
N GLU A 14 -10.83 -15.22 -4.40
CA GLU A 14 -11.07 -13.78 -4.51
C GLU A 14 -11.93 -13.50 -5.77
N PRO A 15 -13.16 -12.95 -5.65
CA PRO A 15 -14.10 -12.75 -6.77
C PRO A 15 -13.74 -11.56 -7.67
N ASN A 16 -12.45 -11.32 -7.91
CA ASN A 16 -11.97 -10.24 -8.78
C ASN A 16 -11.57 -10.77 -10.17
N PRO A 17 -11.81 -9.99 -11.24
CA PRO A 17 -11.36 -10.38 -12.56
C PRO A 17 -9.84 -10.25 -12.71
N GLY A 18 -9.14 -11.37 -12.90
CA GLY A 18 -7.75 -11.38 -13.38
C GLY A 18 -6.72 -10.91 -12.35
N TYR A 19 -5.94 -9.87 -12.69
CA TYR A 19 -4.77 -9.42 -11.93
C TYR A 19 -5.12 -8.58 -10.69
N TYR A 20 -6.38 -8.14 -10.53
CA TYR A 20 -6.77 -7.21 -9.48
C TYR A 20 -7.04 -7.92 -8.15
N THR A 21 -6.45 -7.43 -7.07
CA THR A 21 -6.78 -7.85 -5.69
C THR A 21 -7.43 -6.70 -4.91
N SER A 22 -8.29 -7.05 -3.97
CA SER A 22 -8.95 -6.08 -3.09
C SER A 22 -8.43 -6.23 -1.67
N GLY A 23 -8.26 -5.12 -0.95
CA GLY A 23 -7.80 -5.14 0.44
C GLY A 23 -8.83 -5.68 1.45
N THR A 24 -10.08 -5.93 1.01
CA THR A 24 -11.18 -6.57 1.76
C THR A 24 -12.30 -6.92 0.79
N TYR A 25 -13.11 -7.94 1.11
CA TYR A 25 -14.31 -8.34 0.38
C TYR A 25 -15.58 -8.21 1.23
N TYR A 26 -15.48 -7.56 2.40
CA TYR A 26 -16.60 -7.33 3.31
C TYR A 26 -17.37 -8.62 3.69
N GLY A 27 -16.70 -9.77 3.63
CA GLY A 27 -17.24 -11.10 3.90
C GLY A 27 -18.08 -11.70 2.77
N THR A 28 -18.25 -11.03 1.63
CA THR A 28 -19.10 -11.55 0.54
C THR A 28 -18.49 -12.77 -0.15
N ALA A 29 -17.18 -12.94 -0.06
CA ALA A 29 -16.44 -14.08 -0.58
C ALA A 29 -16.21 -15.18 0.47
N GLY A 30 -16.75 -15.04 1.69
CA GLY A 30 -16.50 -15.95 2.80
C GLY A 30 -15.08 -15.81 3.38
N ASP A 31 -14.50 -16.92 3.84
CA ASP A 31 -13.15 -16.93 4.40
C ASP A 31 -12.11 -16.97 3.28
N ILE A 32 -11.21 -16.00 3.25
CA ILE A 32 -10.12 -15.89 2.28
C ILE A 32 -8.78 -16.00 3.02
N PHE A 33 -7.90 -16.84 2.49
CA PHE A 33 -6.48 -16.76 2.80
C PHE A 33 -5.71 -16.84 1.49
N ALA A 34 -5.03 -15.77 1.14
CA ALA A 34 -4.32 -15.63 -0.12
C ALA A 34 -2.88 -15.19 0.11
N ILE A 35 -1.98 -15.75 -0.70
CA ILE A 35 -0.58 -15.34 -0.75
C ILE A 35 -0.25 -15.01 -2.21
N GLY A 36 0.25 -13.80 -2.42
CA GLY A 36 0.73 -13.29 -3.69
C GLY A 36 2.24 -13.07 -3.67
N ALA A 37 2.87 -13.28 -4.82
CA ALA A 37 4.25 -12.86 -5.06
C ALA A 37 4.35 -12.24 -6.45
N SER A 38 5.10 -11.16 -6.59
CA SER A 38 5.33 -10.51 -7.87
C SER A 38 6.79 -10.12 -8.06
N VAL A 39 7.21 -10.08 -9.32
CA VAL A 39 8.51 -9.58 -9.73
C VAL A 39 8.34 -8.76 -11.01
N GLN A 40 9.03 -7.63 -11.07
CA GLN A 40 9.08 -6.79 -12.25
C GLN A 40 10.52 -6.34 -12.50
N HIS A 41 10.88 -6.28 -13.78
CA HIS A 41 12.20 -5.84 -14.23
C HIS A 41 12.06 -4.93 -15.45
N GLN A 42 12.74 -3.79 -15.40
CA GLN A 42 12.82 -2.84 -16.50
C GLN A 42 14.24 -2.28 -16.60
N LYS A 43 14.85 -2.50 -17.76
CA LYS A 43 16.13 -1.89 -18.11
C LYS A 43 16.00 -0.36 -18.15
N ASP A 44 16.96 0.34 -17.56
CA ASP A 44 16.98 1.81 -17.44
C ASP A 44 15.67 2.39 -16.87
N GLY A 45 15.01 1.60 -16.01
CA GLY A 45 13.66 1.89 -15.49
C GLY A 45 13.62 2.83 -14.29
N ALA A 46 14.77 3.15 -13.69
CA ALA A 46 14.84 4.07 -12.54
C ALA A 46 15.96 5.10 -12.66
N GLY A 47 15.78 6.21 -11.93
CA GLY A 47 16.68 7.36 -11.97
C GLY A 47 16.18 8.48 -12.88
N ASN A 48 17.12 9.27 -13.39
CA ASN A 48 16.85 10.48 -14.16
C ASN A 48 17.63 10.48 -15.47
N ALA A 49 16.91 10.30 -16.58
CA ALA A 49 17.50 10.30 -17.91
C ALA A 49 18.14 11.66 -18.26
N ALA A 50 17.57 12.77 -17.79
CA ALA A 50 18.11 14.11 -18.06
C ALA A 50 19.44 14.37 -17.33
N ALA A 51 19.73 13.62 -16.26
CA ALA A 51 21.01 13.67 -15.53
C ALA A 51 21.98 12.56 -15.95
N THR A 52 21.68 11.79 -17.02
CA THR A 52 22.44 10.59 -17.43
C THR A 52 22.68 9.61 -16.27
N SER A 53 21.78 9.62 -15.28
CA SER A 53 21.90 8.89 -14.02
C SER A 53 20.72 7.93 -13.94
N VAL A 54 20.81 6.83 -14.70
CA VAL A 54 19.78 5.81 -14.83
C VAL A 54 20.29 4.47 -14.35
N SER A 55 19.37 3.58 -13.98
CA SER A 55 19.67 2.22 -13.55
C SER A 55 18.52 1.29 -13.91
N ASP A 56 18.87 0.02 -14.06
CA ASP A 56 17.88 -1.04 -14.14
C ASP A 56 17.08 -1.09 -12.85
N PHE A 57 15.76 -1.23 -13.03
CA PHE A 57 14.84 -1.40 -11.92
C PHE A 57 14.41 -2.85 -11.84
N THR A 58 14.61 -3.44 -10.67
CA THR A 58 13.98 -4.71 -10.30
C THR A 58 13.17 -4.48 -9.03
N GLY A 59 11.89 -4.87 -9.04
CA GLY A 59 11.03 -4.86 -7.86
C GLY A 59 10.48 -6.24 -7.61
N ALA A 60 10.55 -6.71 -6.38
CA ALA A 60 9.89 -7.93 -5.94
C ALA A 60 8.95 -7.61 -4.77
N SER A 61 7.80 -8.26 -4.72
CA SER A 61 6.86 -8.15 -3.61
C SER A 61 6.29 -9.50 -3.21
N VAL A 62 5.92 -9.61 -1.95
CA VAL A 62 5.11 -10.70 -1.40
C VAL A 62 3.99 -10.07 -0.59
N ASP A 63 2.76 -10.49 -0.84
CA ASP A 63 1.56 -10.03 -0.14
C ASP A 63 0.79 -11.21 0.44
N VAL A 64 0.14 -10.97 1.57
CA VAL A 64 -0.72 -11.91 2.26
C VAL A 64 -2.02 -11.20 2.61
N LEU A 65 -3.15 -11.83 2.26
CA LEU A 65 -4.48 -11.41 2.63
C LEU A 65 -5.14 -12.52 3.45
N LEU A 66 -5.72 -12.15 4.58
CA LEU A 66 -6.58 -13.00 5.39
C LEU A 66 -7.88 -12.25 5.62
N GLU A 67 -9.00 -12.81 5.18
CA GLU A 67 -10.33 -12.33 5.54
C GLU A 67 -11.09 -13.47 6.20
N LYS A 68 -11.73 -13.18 7.33
CA LYS A 68 -12.46 -14.17 8.11
C LYS A 68 -13.82 -13.62 8.51
N VAL A 69 -14.87 -14.33 8.10
CA VAL A 69 -16.24 -14.06 8.54
C VAL A 69 -16.42 -14.69 9.92
N LEU A 70 -16.63 -13.85 10.94
CA LEU A 70 -16.73 -14.34 12.30
C LEU A 70 -18.09 -15.03 12.53
N PRO A 71 -18.12 -16.16 13.26
CA PRO A 71 -19.35 -16.88 13.54
C PRO A 71 -20.33 -16.01 14.34
N ASN A 72 -21.60 -16.43 14.38
CA ASN A 72 -22.66 -15.75 15.14
C ASN A 72 -22.87 -14.28 14.75
N ASN A 73 -22.65 -13.93 13.48
CA ASN A 73 -22.76 -12.56 12.98
C ASN A 73 -21.91 -11.57 13.78
N MET A 74 -20.70 -11.97 14.19
CA MET A 74 -19.76 -11.12 14.92
C MET A 74 -18.94 -10.21 14.00
N GLY A 75 -19.30 -10.04 12.73
CA GLY A 75 -18.59 -9.18 11.78
C GLY A 75 -17.54 -9.90 10.95
N VAL A 76 -16.68 -9.12 10.29
CA VAL A 76 -15.64 -9.63 9.40
C VAL A 76 -14.30 -9.04 9.81
N PHE A 77 -13.32 -9.90 10.06
CA PHE A 77 -11.94 -9.46 10.31
C PHE A 77 -11.12 -9.62 9.03
N THR A 78 -10.36 -8.60 8.68
CA THR A 78 -9.46 -8.62 7.53
C THR A 78 -8.07 -8.19 7.97
N PHE A 79 -7.05 -8.93 7.55
CA PHE A 79 -5.64 -8.62 7.76
C PHE A 79 -4.92 -8.67 6.41
N ASN A 80 -4.06 -7.68 6.19
CA ASN A 80 -3.19 -7.60 5.02
C ASN A 80 -1.76 -7.35 5.46
N GLY A 81 -0.82 -8.01 4.81
CA GLY A 81 0.60 -7.75 4.93
C GLY A 81 1.26 -7.74 3.56
N GLU A 82 2.14 -6.79 3.33
CA GLU A 82 2.91 -6.68 2.09
C GLU A 82 4.36 -6.38 2.44
N PHE A 83 5.28 -7.09 1.81
CA PHE A 83 6.70 -6.81 1.80
C PHE A 83 7.15 -6.53 0.36
N LYS A 84 7.98 -5.51 0.17
CA LYS A 84 8.60 -5.17 -1.11
C LYS A 84 10.10 -5.00 -0.96
N ARG A 85 10.84 -5.42 -1.98
CA ARG A 85 12.27 -5.12 -2.17
C ARG A 85 12.45 -4.50 -3.55
N HIS A 86 13.04 -3.32 -3.59
CA HIS A 86 13.38 -2.64 -4.84
C HIS A 86 14.90 -2.52 -4.97
N TRP A 87 15.40 -2.85 -6.15
CA TRP A 87 16.78 -2.61 -6.57
C TRP A 87 16.75 -1.54 -7.66
N ALA A 88 17.34 -0.39 -7.36
CA ALA A 88 17.41 0.77 -8.26
C ALA A 88 18.68 1.56 -7.92
N ASN A 89 19.79 1.34 -8.63
CA ASN A 89 21.08 1.95 -8.29
C ASN A 89 21.49 3.02 -9.31
N TYR A 90 20.72 4.10 -9.36
CA TYR A 90 20.91 5.21 -10.30
C TYR A 90 21.88 6.29 -9.80
N GLY A 91 22.47 6.11 -8.61
CA GLY A 91 23.43 7.03 -8.02
C GLY A 91 22.83 8.36 -7.52
N THR A 92 23.64 9.18 -6.86
CA THR A 92 23.19 10.47 -6.31
C THR A 92 23.00 11.54 -7.40
N GLY A 93 23.59 11.36 -8.58
CA GLY A 93 23.46 12.26 -9.72
C GLY A 93 22.02 12.39 -10.23
N ALA A 94 21.15 11.39 -10.00
CA ALA A 94 19.75 11.45 -10.41
C ALA A 94 18.95 12.56 -9.71
N PHE A 95 19.42 13.01 -8.54
CA PHE A 95 18.80 14.09 -7.75
C PHE A 95 19.35 15.48 -8.10
N ALA A 96 20.32 15.59 -9.02
CA ALA A 96 20.99 16.86 -9.33
C ALA A 96 20.17 17.76 -10.28
N THR A 97 19.19 17.20 -11.00
CA THR A 97 18.34 17.92 -11.96
C THR A 97 16.86 17.79 -11.57
N SER A 98 15.99 18.57 -12.23
CA SER A 98 14.57 18.75 -11.89
C SER A 98 13.84 17.45 -11.49
N PRO A 99 13.07 17.44 -10.38
CA PRO A 99 12.36 16.26 -9.89
C PRO A 99 11.26 15.77 -10.85
N ALA A 100 10.83 16.58 -11.82
CA ALA A 100 9.73 16.26 -12.74
C ALA A 100 10.05 15.11 -13.71
N THR A 101 11.33 14.80 -13.95
CA THR A 101 11.76 13.73 -14.87
C THR A 101 12.43 12.56 -14.16
N CYS A 102 12.47 12.54 -12.83
CA CYS A 102 13.10 11.45 -12.10
C CYS A 102 12.08 10.39 -11.66
N PHE A 103 12.28 9.15 -12.09
CA PHE A 103 11.72 7.99 -11.38
C PHE A 103 12.69 7.55 -10.28
N CYS A 104 12.84 8.43 -9.29
CA CYS A 104 13.75 8.25 -8.16
C CYS A 104 13.10 7.36 -7.09
N THR A 105 12.76 6.10 -7.41
CA THR A 105 12.21 5.16 -6.42
C THR A 105 13.25 4.75 -5.39
N PHE A 106 12.84 4.22 -4.24
CA PHE A 106 13.76 3.73 -3.22
C PHE A 106 14.53 2.49 -3.69
N ASN A 107 15.78 2.37 -3.28
CA ASN A 107 16.53 1.12 -3.27
C ASN A 107 16.60 0.63 -1.84
N GLY A 108 15.90 -0.45 -1.53
CA GLY A 108 15.75 -0.91 -0.16
C GLY A 108 14.57 -1.84 -0.05
N HIS A 109 14.06 -1.97 1.17
CA HIS A 109 12.88 -2.76 1.46
C HIS A 109 11.79 -1.91 2.09
N SER A 110 10.55 -2.34 1.94
CA SER A 110 9.41 -1.72 2.59
C SER A 110 8.43 -2.77 3.01
N TRP A 111 7.64 -2.46 4.04
CA TRP A 111 6.52 -3.30 4.43
C TRP A 111 5.34 -2.45 4.82
N THR A 112 4.15 -2.95 4.52
CA THR A 112 2.88 -2.37 4.93
C THR A 112 2.02 -3.48 5.51
N VAL A 113 1.51 -3.26 6.71
CA VAL A 113 0.55 -4.17 7.35
C VAL A 113 -0.68 -3.38 7.78
N TYR A 114 -1.85 -3.96 7.64
CA TYR A 114 -3.07 -3.34 8.14
C TYR A 114 -4.13 -4.37 8.49
N GLY A 115 -4.92 -4.03 9.49
CA GLY A 115 -6.06 -4.81 9.94
C GLY A 115 -7.32 -3.96 9.89
N LEU A 116 -8.42 -4.57 9.45
CA LEU A 116 -9.74 -3.97 9.42
C LEU A 116 -10.72 -4.90 10.13
N TYR A 117 -11.73 -4.32 10.76
CA TYR A 117 -12.83 -5.08 11.33
C TYR A 117 -14.15 -4.45 10.92
N LEU A 118 -14.94 -5.15 10.13
CA LEU A 118 -16.27 -4.72 9.72
C LEU A 118 -17.28 -5.11 10.80
N ILE A 119 -17.84 -4.10 11.45
CA ILE A 119 -18.88 -4.27 12.45
C ILE A 119 -20.15 -4.76 11.72
N PRO A 120 -20.79 -5.84 12.20
CA PRO A 120 -21.93 -6.47 11.52
C PRO A 120 -23.18 -5.59 11.54
N ASN A 121 -23.32 -4.73 12.56
CA ASN A 121 -24.47 -3.85 12.73
C ASN A 121 -24.49 -2.74 11.66
N GLU A 122 -25.58 -2.70 10.92
CA GLU A 122 -25.91 -1.59 10.02
C GLU A 122 -26.53 -0.44 10.84
N ILE A 123 -25.98 0.76 10.69
CA ILE A 123 -26.46 1.98 11.33
C ILE A 123 -26.79 2.96 10.21
N GLY A 124 -28.08 3.24 9.99
CA GLY A 124 -28.51 4.09 8.89
C GLY A 124 -28.42 3.37 7.55
N ILE A 125 -27.52 3.82 6.68
CA ILE A 125 -27.38 3.31 5.30
C ILE A 125 -26.08 2.50 5.10
N GLY A 126 -25.41 2.10 6.18
CA GLY A 126 -24.08 1.52 6.08
C GLY A 126 -23.54 0.96 7.39
N ARG A 127 -22.32 0.42 7.31
CA ARG A 127 -21.62 -0.27 8.40
C ARG A 127 -20.29 0.39 8.71
N PHE A 128 -19.87 0.33 9.96
CA PHE A 128 -18.58 0.85 10.40
C PHE A 128 -17.48 -0.20 10.28
N GLN A 129 -16.32 0.24 9.79
CA GLN A 129 -15.11 -0.56 9.67
C GLN A 129 -13.92 0.22 10.23
N PRO A 130 -13.65 0.15 11.54
CA PRO A 130 -12.38 0.62 12.11
C PRO A 130 -11.20 -0.14 11.51
N TYR A 131 -10.07 0.56 11.41
CA TYR A 131 -8.83 -0.02 10.91
C TYR A 131 -7.58 0.64 11.50
N VAL A 132 -6.47 -0.09 11.38
CA VAL A 132 -5.13 0.41 11.65
C VAL A 132 -4.19 -0.07 10.55
N ARG A 133 -3.26 0.78 10.16
CA ARG A 133 -2.23 0.51 9.17
C ARG A 133 -0.89 1.04 9.66
N PHE A 134 0.15 0.28 9.36
CA PHE A 134 1.52 0.71 9.52
C PHE A 134 2.28 0.50 8.22
N THR A 135 3.04 1.51 7.82
CA THR A 135 3.92 1.47 6.65
C THR A 135 5.32 1.89 7.05
N SER A 136 6.31 1.13 6.60
CA SER A 136 7.73 1.45 6.76
C SER A 136 8.46 1.26 5.45
N ILE A 137 9.28 2.24 5.09
CA ILE A 137 10.17 2.19 3.93
C ILE A 137 11.58 2.43 4.46
N ASP A 138 12.47 1.47 4.21
CA ASP A 138 13.87 1.50 4.63
C ASP A 138 14.78 1.44 3.38
N PRO A 139 15.09 2.61 2.79
CA PRO A 139 16.02 2.73 1.68
C PRO A 139 17.47 2.60 2.18
N LEU A 140 18.30 1.91 1.42
CA LEU A 140 19.73 1.75 1.69
C LEU A 140 20.51 3.08 1.64
N TYR A 141 20.07 4.03 0.82
CA TYR A 141 20.77 5.29 0.55
C TYR A 141 19.97 6.55 0.94
N SER A 142 18.99 6.42 1.82
CA SER A 142 18.15 7.53 2.28
C SER A 142 17.65 7.26 3.69
N ALA A 143 17.07 8.27 4.35
CA ALA A 143 16.52 8.10 5.69
C ALA A 143 15.32 7.13 5.69
N MET A 144 15.20 6.32 6.74
CA MET A 144 14.01 5.51 6.99
C MET A 144 12.77 6.39 7.10
N ARG A 145 11.63 5.90 6.58
CA ARG A 145 10.31 6.56 6.63
C ARG A 145 9.30 5.62 7.27
N GLN A 146 8.50 6.12 8.21
CA GLN A 146 7.46 5.34 8.89
C GLN A 146 6.19 6.15 9.05
N GLU A 147 5.05 5.45 9.01
CA GLU A 147 3.75 6.06 9.23
C GLU A 147 2.78 5.07 9.88
N TRP A 148 2.11 5.54 10.91
CA TRP A 148 0.92 4.94 11.49
C TRP A 148 -0.31 5.66 10.94
N GLU A 149 -1.31 4.89 10.53
CA GLU A 149 -2.61 5.38 10.15
C GLU A 149 -3.67 4.61 10.92
N THR A 150 -4.62 5.31 11.53
CA THR A 150 -5.78 4.70 12.16
C THR A 150 -7.02 5.49 11.81
N GLY A 151 -8.12 4.80 11.61
CA GLY A 151 -9.34 5.46 11.17
C GLY A 151 -10.54 4.54 11.19
N VAL A 152 -11.64 5.11 10.74
CA VAL A 152 -12.91 4.41 10.60
C VAL A 152 -13.46 4.69 9.21
N ASN A 153 -13.82 3.62 8.51
CA ASN A 153 -14.58 3.70 7.28
C ASN A 153 -16.06 3.47 7.58
N TYR A 154 -16.93 4.25 6.97
CA TYR A 154 -18.36 4.01 6.92
C TYR A 154 -18.72 3.52 5.52
N ILE A 155 -19.01 2.23 5.42
CA ILE A 155 -19.22 1.49 4.18
C ILE A 155 -20.71 1.51 3.86
N ILE A 156 -21.08 2.17 2.77
CA ILE A 156 -22.47 2.34 2.33
C ILE A 156 -22.80 1.27 1.29
N ALA A 157 -21.96 1.14 0.26
CA ALA A 157 -22.16 0.20 -0.82
C ALA A 157 -20.84 -0.43 -1.26
N GLY A 158 -20.34 -1.41 -0.49
CA GLY A 158 -19.13 -2.17 -0.82
C GLY A 158 -17.95 -1.30 -1.28
N HIS A 159 -17.46 -1.53 -2.50
CA HIS A 159 -16.40 -0.72 -3.12
C HIS A 159 -16.90 0.55 -3.83
N ASN A 160 -18.22 0.71 -3.99
CA ASN A 160 -18.82 1.79 -4.77
C ASN A 160 -19.01 3.07 -3.94
N ALA A 161 -19.38 2.96 -2.66
CA ALA A 161 -19.62 4.12 -1.82
C ALA A 161 -19.08 3.93 -0.40
N ARG A 162 -18.16 4.80 0.02
CA ARG A 162 -17.64 4.87 1.40
C ARG A 162 -17.23 6.27 1.81
N ILE A 163 -17.37 6.54 3.11
CA ILE A 163 -16.80 7.72 3.78
C ILE A 163 -15.70 7.23 4.72
N SER A 164 -14.57 7.92 4.77
CA SER A 164 -13.45 7.57 5.63
C SER A 164 -13.01 8.77 6.45
N ALA A 165 -12.80 8.57 7.74
CA ALA A 165 -12.15 9.54 8.63
C ALA A 165 -10.95 8.87 9.29
N PHE A 166 -9.77 9.47 9.14
CA PHE A 166 -8.54 8.84 9.59
C PHE A 166 -7.49 9.86 10.03
N TYR A 167 -6.63 9.41 10.94
CA TYR A 167 -5.50 10.13 11.47
C TYR A 167 -4.21 9.43 11.06
N ARG A 168 -3.21 10.23 10.68
CA ARG A 168 -1.87 9.77 10.28
C ARG A 168 -0.82 10.43 11.13
N TYR A 169 0.12 9.63 11.63
CA TYR A 169 1.31 10.07 12.32
C TYR A 169 2.54 9.43 11.70
N GLY A 170 3.43 10.26 11.15
CA GLY A 170 4.61 9.74 10.49
C GLY A 170 5.39 10.79 9.74
N ASP A 171 6.47 10.34 9.10
CA ASP A 171 7.37 11.18 8.31
C ASP A 171 7.42 10.75 6.83
N LEU A 172 6.52 9.85 6.40
CA LEU A 172 6.39 9.42 5.01
C LEU A 172 6.20 10.62 4.06
N ASN A 173 5.26 11.50 4.39
CA ASN A 173 4.93 12.65 3.56
C ASN A 173 6.01 13.74 3.66
N THR A 174 6.50 14.04 4.86
CA THR A 174 7.49 15.12 5.07
C THR A 174 8.86 14.79 4.49
N LYS A 175 9.22 13.51 4.38
CA LYS A 175 10.45 13.04 3.71
C LYS A 175 10.24 12.72 2.21
N GLY A 176 9.07 13.06 1.63
CA GLY A 176 8.76 12.88 0.21
C GLY A 176 8.44 11.43 -0.15
N PHE A 177 7.16 11.07 -0.13
CA PHE A 177 6.68 9.69 -0.37
C PHE A 177 7.00 9.15 -1.79
N PHE A 178 6.95 10.01 -2.81
CA PHE A 178 7.22 9.65 -4.21
C PHE A 178 8.31 10.49 -4.89
N SER A 179 8.74 11.58 -4.26
CA SER A 179 9.54 12.61 -4.93
C SER A 179 11.01 12.63 -4.50
N ASN A 180 11.36 12.04 -3.35
CA ASN A 180 12.70 12.19 -2.80
C ASN A 180 13.15 11.00 -1.95
N PHE A 181 13.86 10.05 -2.58
CA PHE A 181 14.65 9.03 -1.90
C PHE A 181 16.15 9.34 -1.92
N GLY A 182 16.52 10.62 -1.89
CA GLY A 182 17.91 11.07 -1.84
C GLY A 182 18.56 10.90 -0.47
N PRO A 183 19.90 10.91 -0.38
CA PRO A 183 20.64 10.76 0.88
C PRO A 183 20.35 11.85 1.91
N ASN A 184 20.04 13.06 1.44
CA ASN A 184 19.78 14.22 2.28
C ASN A 184 18.28 14.41 2.61
N ALA A 185 17.45 13.38 2.39
CA ALA A 185 16.03 13.48 2.69
C ALA A 185 15.80 13.60 4.20
N THR A 186 15.26 14.73 4.62
CA THR A 186 14.92 15.05 6.00
C THR A 186 13.45 15.41 6.11
N GLY A 187 12.84 15.11 7.25
CA GLY A 187 11.45 15.45 7.52
C GLY A 187 11.09 15.06 8.94
N ASN A 188 10.24 15.86 9.57
CA ASN A 188 9.75 15.62 10.91
C ASN A 188 8.57 14.65 10.87
N LYS A 189 8.36 13.91 11.97
CA LYS A 189 7.09 13.22 12.18
C LYS A 189 6.01 14.27 12.40
N VAL A 190 4.91 14.13 11.67
CA VAL A 190 3.78 15.07 11.72
C VAL A 190 2.48 14.32 11.88
N ASP A 191 1.54 14.98 12.54
CA ASP A 191 0.17 14.56 12.74
C ASP A 191 -0.73 15.18 11.67
N SER A 192 -1.67 14.42 11.14
CA SER A 192 -2.69 14.94 10.23
C SER A 192 -4.00 14.19 10.35
N PHE A 193 -5.11 14.91 10.20
CA PHE A 193 -6.45 14.35 10.19
C PHE A 193 -7.08 14.57 8.81
N HIS A 194 -7.73 13.54 8.30
CA HIS A 194 -8.27 13.51 6.94
C HIS A 194 -9.71 12.98 6.95
N VAL A 195 -10.51 13.52 6.04
CA VAL A 195 -11.84 13.01 5.71
C VAL A 195 -11.89 12.81 4.21
N ALA A 196 -12.36 11.65 3.77
CA ALA A 196 -12.44 11.28 2.37
C ALA A 196 -13.82 10.71 2.04
N LEU A 197 -14.29 11.00 0.83
CA LEU A 197 -15.49 10.43 0.22
C LEU A 197 -15.08 9.70 -1.05
N GLN A 198 -15.50 8.46 -1.19
CA GLN A 198 -15.36 7.69 -2.43
C GLN A 198 -16.76 7.35 -2.96
N LEU A 199 -16.99 7.71 -4.22
CA LEU A 199 -18.16 7.37 -5.00
C LEU A 199 -17.71 6.86 -6.37
N GLN A 200 -18.13 5.66 -6.73
CA GLN A 200 -17.86 5.03 -8.00
C GLN A 200 -19.19 4.53 -8.58
N TYR A 201 -19.42 4.86 -9.84
CA TYR A 201 -20.62 4.51 -10.62
C TYR A 201 -20.24 3.65 -11.82
#